data_AF-A0AAD9FJK0-F1
#
_entry.id   AF-A0AAD9FJK0-F1
#
_cell.length_a   1.000
_cell.length_b   1.000
_cell.length_c   1.000
_cell.angle_alpha   90.00
_cell.angle_beta   90.00
_cell.angle_gamma   90.00
#
_symmetry.space_group_name_H-M   'P 1'
#
loop_
_entity.id
_entity.type
_entity.pdbx_description
1 polymer ?
#
loop_
_entity_poly.entity_id
_entity_poly.type
_entity_poly.pdbx_seq_one_letter_code
_entity_poly.pdbx_strand_id
1 'polypeptide(L)'
;MAPNADVVEWQTSQIIKYLFADDDFTNRRLDAGLEVDGPPGSDDEHFDPVIIGDKLRSVADSFNDDVLKAAVKDMTQAAAQEAIEAAFTNGVEAIFQSQVCQKAEVASEVQLIRASVAFGLYVWKSSPELKNKVQCAMNAFLNSRVGPWLTQQGGWDRVSI
;
A
#
# COMPACT_ATOMS: atom_id res chain seq x y z
N MET A 1 1.14 -12.14 21.00
CA MET A 1 1.43 -10.77 21.50
C MET A 1 0.88 -9.78 20.49
N ALA A 2 0.43 -8.58 20.88
CA ALA A 2 0.12 -7.55 19.87
C ALA A 2 1.43 -7.18 19.15
N PRO A 3 1.44 -7.05 17.81
CA PRO A 3 2.65 -6.64 17.10
C PRO A 3 3.03 -5.23 17.53
N ASN A 4 4.33 -5.02 17.77
CA ASN A 4 4.87 -3.70 18.08
C ASN A 4 4.87 -2.84 16.80
N ALA A 5 4.97 -1.52 16.96
CA ALA A 5 5.01 -0.59 15.82
C ALA A 5 6.09 -0.97 14.80
N ASP A 6 7.27 -1.40 15.25
CA ASP A 6 8.36 -1.91 14.40
C ASP A 6 7.96 -3.11 13.53
N VAL A 7 7.11 -4.00 14.05
CA VAL A 7 6.59 -5.17 13.30
C VAL A 7 5.65 -4.69 12.19
N VAL A 8 4.74 -3.76 12.51
CA VAL A 8 3.79 -3.20 11.54
C VAL A 8 4.50 -2.42 10.44
N GLU A 9 5.51 -1.61 10.80
CA GLU A 9 6.31 -0.88 9.81
C GLU A 9 7.08 -1.83 8.90
N TRP A 10 7.66 -2.89 9.47
CA TRP A 10 8.33 -3.93 8.70
C TRP A 10 7.38 -4.66 7.76
N GLN A 11 6.22 -5.09 8.25
CA GLN A 11 5.18 -5.75 7.45
C GLN A 11 4.72 -4.86 6.29
N THR A 12 4.47 -3.59 6.57
CA THR A 12 4.11 -2.58 5.55
C THR A 12 5.20 -2.49 4.49
N SER A 13 6.46 -2.39 4.89
CA SER A 13 7.59 -2.36 3.95
C SER A 13 7.66 -3.61 3.08
N GLN A 14 7.41 -4.81 3.63
CA GLN A 14 7.43 -6.06 2.86
C GLN A 14 6.28 -6.13 1.84
N ILE A 15 5.07 -5.74 2.24
CA ILE A 15 3.91 -5.70 1.34
C ILE A 15 4.20 -4.74 0.19
N ILE A 16 4.68 -3.53 0.49
CA ILE A 16 5.01 -2.53 -0.53
C ILE A 16 6.11 -3.04 -1.44
N LYS A 17 7.19 -3.60 -0.91
CA LYS A 17 8.27 -4.18 -1.73
C LYS A 17 7.73 -5.26 -2.66
N TYR A 18 6.84 -6.13 -2.19
CA TYR A 18 6.22 -7.16 -3.03
C TYR A 18 5.29 -6.57 -4.09
N LEU A 19 4.49 -5.57 -3.71
CA LEU A 19 3.50 -4.95 -4.57
C LEU A 19 4.12 -4.18 -5.74
N PHE A 20 5.29 -3.58 -5.51
CA PHE A 20 6.10 -2.88 -6.52
C PHE A 20 7.27 -3.71 -7.04
N ALA A 21 7.38 -4.98 -6.68
CA ALA A 21 8.41 -5.85 -7.23
C ALA A 21 8.17 -6.04 -8.73
N ASP A 22 9.24 -5.95 -9.53
CA ASP A 22 9.18 -6.23 -10.97
C ASP A 22 8.91 -7.72 -11.22
N ASP A 23 8.37 -8.06 -12.38
CA ASP A 23 7.96 -9.44 -12.75
C ASP A 23 9.11 -10.48 -12.69
N ASP A 24 10.37 -10.02 -12.72
CA ASP A 24 11.57 -10.87 -12.51
C ASP A 24 11.70 -11.35 -11.06
N PHE A 25 11.16 -10.59 -10.10
CA PHE A 25 11.20 -10.93 -8.67
C PHE A 25 10.08 -11.91 -8.27
N THR A 26 8.95 -11.88 -8.97
CA THR A 26 7.82 -12.82 -8.78
C THR A 26 8.11 -14.17 -9.46
N ASN A 27 8.72 -14.18 -10.64
CA ASN A 27 9.08 -15.43 -11.34
C ASN A 27 10.19 -16.24 -10.65
N ARG A 28 11.15 -15.60 -9.96
CA ARG A 28 12.17 -16.32 -9.17
C ARG A 28 11.67 -16.86 -7.83
N ARG A 29 10.47 -16.50 -7.37
CA ARG A 29 9.99 -16.73 -5.99
C ARG A 29 8.91 -17.79 -5.82
N LEU A 30 8.37 -18.37 -6.90
CA LEU A 30 7.56 -19.58 -6.78
C LEU A 30 8.38 -20.79 -6.25
N ASP A 31 9.72 -20.69 -6.24
CA ASP A 31 10.63 -21.78 -5.85
C ASP A 31 11.34 -21.57 -4.49
N ALA A 32 11.33 -20.34 -3.93
CA ALA A 32 12.02 -20.02 -2.68
C ALA A 32 11.11 -19.19 -1.77
N GLY A 33 10.54 -19.86 -0.76
CA GLY A 33 9.83 -19.22 0.34
C GLY A 33 10.67 -18.08 0.89
N LEU A 34 10.08 -16.89 0.96
CA LEU A 34 10.76 -15.72 1.49
C LEU A 34 10.86 -15.92 3.01
N GLU A 35 11.93 -16.58 3.48
CA GLU A 35 12.36 -16.51 4.88
C GLU A 35 12.83 -15.08 5.11
N VAL A 36 11.87 -14.23 5.46
CA VAL A 36 12.15 -12.89 5.95
C VAL A 36 12.29 -13.07 7.45
N ASP A 37 13.52 -13.03 7.97
CA ASP A 37 13.73 -12.98 9.42
C ASP A 37 12.98 -11.77 9.97
N GLY A 38 11.80 -12.02 10.54
CA GLY A 38 10.98 -11.03 11.19
C GLY A 38 11.66 -10.52 12.47
N PRO A 39 11.41 -9.28 12.90
CA PRO A 39 11.80 -8.85 14.23
C PRO A 39 11.22 -9.78 15.32
N PRO A 40 11.89 -9.94 16.47
CA PRO A 40 11.41 -10.82 17.54
C PRO A 40 10.00 -10.44 17.99
N GLY A 41 9.05 -11.36 17.88
CA GLY A 41 7.62 -11.13 18.16
C GLY A 41 6.74 -11.02 16.90
N SER A 42 7.33 -11.16 15.71
CA SER A 42 6.60 -11.49 14.48
C SER A 42 6.07 -12.91 14.62
N ASP A 43 4.75 -13.10 14.55
CA ASP A 43 4.18 -14.43 14.39
C ASP A 43 4.31 -14.77 12.90
N ASP A 44 5.50 -15.20 12.49
CA ASP A 44 5.88 -15.45 11.09
C ASP A 44 5.05 -16.57 10.44
N GLU A 45 4.29 -17.35 11.23
CA GLU A 45 3.44 -18.44 10.74
C GLU A 45 2.15 -17.97 10.06
N HIS A 46 1.76 -16.69 10.18
CA HIS A 46 0.48 -16.17 9.64
C HIS A 46 0.59 -14.97 8.69
N PHE A 47 1.74 -14.31 8.61
CA PHE A 47 1.90 -13.11 7.77
C PHE A 47 2.45 -13.43 6.39
N ASP A 48 1.57 -13.45 5.38
CA ASP A 48 1.97 -13.57 3.97
C ASP A 48 1.89 -12.23 3.23
N PRO A 49 3.02 -11.54 2.99
CA PRO A 49 3.03 -10.28 2.24
C PRO A 49 2.56 -10.48 0.79
N VAL A 50 2.70 -11.70 0.27
CA VAL A 50 2.23 -12.11 -1.06
C VAL A 50 0.72 -12.09 -1.14
N ILE A 51 0.04 -12.78 -0.21
CA ILE A 51 -1.43 -12.86 -0.17
C ILE A 51 -2.04 -11.48 0.05
N ILE A 52 -1.47 -10.70 0.96
CA ILE A 52 -1.95 -9.36 1.27
C ILE A 52 -1.72 -8.42 0.08
N GLY A 53 -0.54 -8.49 -0.55
CA GLY A 53 -0.25 -7.75 -1.77
C GLY A 53 -1.18 -8.11 -2.93
N ASP A 54 -1.53 -9.39 -3.08
CA ASP A 54 -2.45 -9.85 -4.13
C ASP A 54 -3.89 -9.37 -3.91
N LYS A 55 -4.39 -9.47 -2.67
CA LYS A 55 -5.69 -8.88 -2.28
C LYS A 55 -5.72 -7.38 -2.56
N LEU A 56 -4.68 -6.67 -2.17
CA LEU A 56 -4.56 -5.23 -2.41
C LEU A 56 -4.51 -4.90 -3.89
N ARG A 57 -3.85 -5.74 -4.71
CA ARG A 57 -3.82 -5.60 -6.16
C ARG A 57 -5.20 -5.84 -6.78
N SER A 58 -5.91 -6.87 -6.35
CA SER A 58 -7.29 -7.13 -6.81
C SER A 58 -8.23 -6.00 -6.43
N VAL A 59 -8.10 -5.46 -5.22
CA VAL A 59 -8.86 -4.29 -4.80
C VAL A 59 -8.49 -3.08 -5.64
N ALA A 60 -7.20 -2.80 -5.87
CA ALA A 60 -6.75 -1.72 -6.72
C ALA A 60 -7.31 -1.82 -8.15
N ASP A 61 -7.39 -3.02 -8.72
CA ASP A 61 -7.96 -3.26 -10.05
C ASP A 61 -9.47 -2.97 -10.12
N SER A 62 -10.17 -3.10 -8.98
CA SER A 62 -11.57 -2.73 -8.86
C SER A 62 -11.84 -1.22 -8.76
N PHE A 63 -10.79 -0.38 -8.64
CA PHE A 63 -10.96 1.07 -8.62
C PHE A 63 -11.24 1.60 -10.02
N ASN A 64 -12.00 2.70 -10.06
CA ASN A 64 -12.30 3.37 -11.31
C ASN A 64 -11.04 4.03 -11.88
N ASP A 65 -10.61 3.54 -13.05
CA ASP A 65 -9.42 4.00 -13.77
C ASP A 65 -9.45 5.52 -14.01
N ASP A 66 -10.62 6.11 -14.24
CA ASP A 66 -10.77 7.53 -14.55
C ASP A 66 -10.37 8.44 -13.37
N VAL A 67 -10.75 8.06 -12.14
CA VAL A 67 -10.40 8.79 -10.91
C VAL A 67 -8.91 8.65 -10.62
N LEU A 68 -8.37 7.44 -10.79
CA LEU A 68 -6.94 7.17 -10.64
C LEU A 68 -6.12 7.97 -11.65
N LYS A 69 -6.54 7.98 -12.91
CA LYS A 69 -5.87 8.71 -13.99
C LYS A 69 -5.85 10.22 -13.76
N ALA A 70 -6.97 10.78 -13.30
CA ALA A 70 -7.04 12.20 -12.94
C ALA A 70 -6.05 12.54 -11.81
N ALA A 71 -6.02 11.73 -10.75
CA ALA A 71 -5.11 11.92 -9.62
C ALA A 71 -3.63 11.74 -10.02
N VAL A 72 -3.32 10.79 -10.90
CA VAL A 72 -1.94 10.55 -11.37
C VAL A 72 -1.45 11.66 -12.27
N LYS A 73 -2.34 12.23 -13.09
CA LYS A 73 -2.01 13.41 -13.89
C LYS A 73 -1.65 14.60 -13.00
N ASP A 74 -2.42 14.82 -11.94
CA ASP A 74 -2.15 15.88 -10.95
C ASP A 74 -0.81 15.63 -10.23
N MET A 75 -0.55 14.38 -9.83
CA MET A 75 0.70 14.00 -9.18
C MET A 75 1.92 14.09 -10.11
N THR A 76 1.78 13.77 -11.40
CA THR A 76 2.86 13.91 -12.38
C THR A 76 3.17 15.39 -12.62
N GLN A 77 2.16 16.26 -12.58
CA GLN A 77 2.36 17.71 -12.63
C GLN A 77 3.04 18.23 -11.36
N ALA A 78 2.65 17.74 -10.18
CA ALA A 78 3.27 18.09 -8.92
C ALA A 78 4.70 17.51 -8.77
N ALA A 79 4.99 16.39 -9.43
CA ALA A 79 6.33 15.82 -9.54
C ALA A 79 7.32 16.76 -10.22
N ALA A 80 6.89 17.45 -11.27
CA ALA A 80 7.68 18.49 -11.92
C ALA A 80 7.93 19.70 -10.99
N GLN A 81 7.15 19.85 -9.91
CA GLN A 81 7.29 20.88 -8.88
C GLN A 81 7.89 20.35 -7.57
N GLU A 82 8.46 19.13 -7.58
CA GLU A 82 9.03 18.46 -6.41
C GLU A 82 8.05 18.22 -5.24
N ALA A 83 6.75 18.37 -5.46
CA ALA A 83 5.69 18.25 -4.46
C ALA A 83 4.97 16.88 -4.49
N ILE A 84 5.69 15.80 -4.81
CA ILE A 84 5.11 14.44 -4.95
C ILE A 84 4.45 13.95 -3.67
N GLU A 85 5.06 14.16 -2.50
CA GLU A 85 4.54 13.60 -1.24
C GLU A 85 3.17 14.22 -0.87
N ALA A 86 3.06 15.53 -1.06
CA ALA A 86 1.80 16.25 -0.86
C ALA A 86 0.77 15.86 -1.92
N ALA A 87 1.16 15.75 -3.19
CA ALA A 87 0.26 15.34 -4.26
C ALA A 87 -0.19 13.89 -4.14
N PHE A 88 0.67 13.00 -3.64
CA PHE A 88 0.32 11.62 -3.32
C PHE A 88 -0.74 11.60 -2.23
N THR A 89 -0.51 12.33 -1.13
CA THR A 89 -1.49 12.44 -0.03
C THR A 89 -2.83 13.00 -0.52
N ASN A 90 -2.81 14.12 -1.26
CA ASN A 90 -4.01 14.73 -1.82
C ASN A 90 -4.74 13.81 -2.81
N GLY A 91 -4.00 13.08 -3.66
CA GLY A 91 -4.56 12.12 -4.61
C GLY A 91 -5.25 10.96 -3.90
N VAL A 92 -4.59 10.40 -2.88
CA VAL A 92 -5.17 9.36 -2.02
C VAL A 92 -6.41 9.87 -1.29
N GLU A 93 -6.37 11.08 -0.74
CA GLU A 93 -7.54 11.68 -0.07
C GLU A 93 -8.69 11.95 -1.04
N ALA A 94 -8.41 12.39 -2.27
CA ALA A 94 -9.43 12.58 -3.30
C ALA A 94 -10.08 11.25 -3.71
N ILE A 95 -9.28 10.20 -3.89
CA ILE A 95 -9.76 8.84 -4.18
C ILE A 95 -10.57 8.30 -2.99
N PHE A 96 -10.06 8.49 -1.78
CA PHE A 96 -10.72 8.11 -0.54
C PHE A 96 -12.08 8.79 -0.42
N GLN A 97 -12.18 10.12 -0.60
CA GLN A 97 -13.46 10.82 -0.56
C GLN A 97 -14.42 10.41 -1.67
N SER A 98 -13.92 10.10 -2.87
CA SER A 98 -14.74 9.61 -3.98
C SER A 98 -15.34 8.23 -3.69
N GLN A 99 -14.62 7.36 -2.97
CA GLN A 99 -15.00 5.97 -2.68
C GLN A 99 -15.70 5.76 -1.32
N VAL A 100 -15.41 6.59 -0.31
CA VAL A 100 -16.08 6.58 1.00
C VAL A 100 -17.59 6.77 0.86
N CYS A 101 -18.02 7.52 -0.16
CA CYS A 101 -19.44 7.65 -0.50
C CYS A 101 -20.12 6.34 -0.96
N GLN A 102 -19.37 5.27 -1.29
CA GLN A 102 -19.93 4.04 -1.87
C GLN A 102 -19.90 2.81 -0.94
N LYS A 103 -19.05 2.76 0.09
CA LYS A 103 -18.93 1.58 0.97
C LYS A 103 -18.83 2.00 2.44
N ALA A 104 -19.97 2.27 3.08
CA ALA A 104 -20.05 2.62 4.51
C ALA A 104 -19.75 1.43 5.46
N GLU A 105 -19.48 0.24 4.95
CA GLU A 105 -19.34 -1.00 5.73
C GLU A 105 -17.90 -1.35 6.14
N VAL A 106 -16.90 -0.64 5.60
CA VAL A 106 -15.48 -0.95 5.81
C VAL A 106 -14.82 0.17 6.61
N ALA A 107 -13.94 -0.18 7.57
CA ALA A 107 -13.18 0.80 8.35
C ALA A 107 -12.44 1.81 7.45
N SER A 108 -12.48 3.08 7.85
CA SER A 108 -11.87 4.21 7.14
C SER A 108 -10.41 3.95 6.79
N GLU A 109 -9.67 3.32 7.69
CA GLU A 109 -8.26 2.99 7.53
C GLU A 109 -8.03 1.96 6.41
N VAL A 110 -8.89 0.94 6.29
CA VAL A 110 -8.80 -0.07 5.22
C VAL A 110 -9.08 0.57 3.86
N GLN A 111 -10.07 1.46 3.79
CA GLN A 111 -10.35 2.18 2.55
C GLN A 111 -9.18 3.10 2.15
N LEU A 112 -8.52 3.71 3.13
CA LEU A 112 -7.37 4.57 2.92
C LEU A 112 -6.13 3.77 2.47
N ILE A 113 -5.93 2.56 2.99
CA ILE A 113 -4.95 1.59 2.46
C ILE A 113 -5.26 1.26 1.00
N ARG A 114 -6.51 0.87 0.71
CA ARG A 114 -6.94 0.46 -0.64
C ARG A 114 -6.75 1.59 -1.65
N ALA A 115 -7.13 2.81 -1.30
CA ALA A 115 -6.93 4.00 -2.12
C ALA A 115 -5.43 4.29 -2.35
N SER A 116 -4.61 4.20 -1.30
CA SER A 116 -3.16 4.39 -1.37
C SER A 116 -2.49 3.41 -2.32
N VAL A 117 -2.87 2.14 -2.21
CA VAL A 117 -2.31 1.06 -3.03
C VAL A 117 -2.80 1.13 -4.47
N ALA A 118 -4.09 1.42 -4.70
CA ALA A 118 -4.62 1.65 -6.04
C ALA A 118 -3.90 2.80 -6.73
N PHE A 119 -3.75 3.91 -6.03
CA PHE A 119 -3.04 5.07 -6.52
C PHE A 119 -1.57 4.76 -6.81
N GLY A 120 -0.86 4.15 -5.85
CA GLY A 120 0.55 3.78 -5.99
C GLY A 120 0.81 2.82 -7.16
N LEU A 121 -0.03 1.80 -7.35
CA LEU A 121 0.05 0.86 -8.47
C LEU A 121 -0.21 1.55 -9.81
N TYR A 122 -1.19 2.44 -9.87
CA TYR A 122 -1.51 3.15 -11.11
C TYR A 122 -0.40 4.11 -11.52
N VAL A 123 0.14 4.86 -10.54
CA VAL A 123 1.31 5.71 -10.74
C VAL A 123 2.49 4.87 -11.22
N TRP A 124 2.73 3.72 -10.62
CA TRP A 124 3.81 2.83 -11.03
C TRP A 124 3.67 2.36 -12.49
N LYS A 125 2.45 1.97 -12.90
CA LYS A 125 2.16 1.57 -14.29
C LYS A 125 2.30 2.74 -15.27
N SER A 126 1.96 3.96 -14.85
CA SER A 126 1.94 5.15 -15.71
C SER A 126 3.30 5.85 -15.81
N SER A 127 4.04 5.90 -14.69
CA SER A 127 5.24 6.69 -14.48
C SER A 127 6.27 5.90 -13.67
N PRO A 128 6.96 4.91 -14.29
CA PRO A 128 7.95 4.09 -13.60
C PRO A 128 9.13 4.90 -13.04
N GLU A 129 9.40 6.09 -13.59
CA GLU A 129 10.39 7.05 -13.09
C GLU A 129 10.08 7.54 -11.65
N LEU A 130 8.80 7.55 -11.25
CA LEU A 130 8.37 8.00 -9.93
C LEU A 130 8.29 6.86 -8.91
N LYS A 131 8.59 5.61 -9.30
CA LYS A 131 8.47 4.39 -8.47
C LYS A 131 9.08 4.57 -7.08
N ASN A 132 10.34 4.99 -7.01
CA ASN A 132 11.04 5.15 -5.73
C ASN A 132 10.42 6.22 -4.83
N LYS A 133 9.99 7.35 -5.42
CA LYS A 133 9.36 8.44 -4.67
C LYS A 133 7.99 8.04 -4.14
N VAL A 134 7.21 7.35 -4.96
CA VAL A 134 5.88 6.83 -4.61
C VAL A 134 5.97 5.73 -3.56
N GLN A 135 6.96 4.84 -3.68
CA GLN A 135 7.21 3.80 -2.70
C GLN A 135 7.54 4.39 -1.32
N CYS A 136 8.43 5.39 -1.26
CA CYS A 136 8.74 6.11 -0.03
C CYS A 136 7.52 6.85 0.54
N ALA A 137 6.80 7.61 -0.30
CA ALA A 137 5.62 8.36 0.11
C ALA A 137 4.53 7.42 0.65
N MET A 138 4.28 6.31 -0.02
CA MET A 138 3.27 5.33 0.38
C MET A 138 3.66 4.64 1.70
N ASN A 139 4.94 4.29 1.88
CA ASN A 139 5.41 3.68 3.12
C ASN A 139 5.29 4.65 4.31
N ALA A 140 5.72 5.90 4.13
CA ALA A 140 5.59 6.94 5.14
C ALA A 140 4.12 7.23 5.48
N PHE A 141 3.27 7.33 4.47
CA PHE A 141 1.84 7.59 4.64
C PHE A 141 1.13 6.44 5.38
N LEU A 142 1.36 5.19 4.98
CA LEU A 142 0.78 4.03 5.62
C LEU A 142 1.28 3.85 7.05
N ASN A 143 2.58 4.01 7.32
CA ASN A 143 3.10 3.92 8.68
C ASN A 143 2.56 5.05 9.58
N SER A 144 2.44 6.27 9.05
CA SER A 144 1.96 7.42 9.82
C SER A 144 0.44 7.37 10.09
N ARG A 145 -0.36 7.04 9.06
CA ARG A 145 -1.83 7.05 9.16
C ARG A 145 -2.40 5.74 9.65
N VAL A 146 -1.90 4.63 9.13
CA VAL A 146 -2.46 3.28 9.33
C VAL A 146 -1.67 2.52 10.39
N GLY A 147 -0.39 2.81 10.59
CA GLY A 147 0.47 2.15 11.58
C GLY A 147 -0.14 2.03 12.99
N PRO A 148 -0.68 3.12 13.58
CA PRO A 148 -1.34 3.05 14.89
C PRO A 148 -2.58 2.15 14.90
N TRP A 149 -3.35 2.17 13.82
CA TRP A 149 -4.56 1.35 13.68
C TRP A 149 -4.22 -0.13 13.46
N LEU A 150 -3.26 -0.44 12.60
CA LEU A 150 -2.74 -1.79 12.38
C LEU A 150 -2.18 -2.40 13.67
N THR A 151 -1.47 -1.61 14.46
CA THR A 151 -0.97 -2.03 15.79
C THR A 151 -2.13 -2.43 16.70
N GLN A 152 -3.24 -1.69 16.69
CA GLN A 152 -4.45 -2.02 17.46
C GLN A 152 -5.20 -3.24 16.91
N GLN A 153 -5.22 -3.43 15.59
CA GLN A 153 -5.86 -4.59 14.97
C GLN A 153 -5.10 -5.90 15.16
N GLY A 154 -3.84 -5.83 15.59
CA GLY A 154 -2.99 -7.02 15.72
C GLY A 154 -2.18 -7.31 14.46
N GLY A 155 -1.94 -6.31 13.62
CA GLY A 155 -1.09 -6.39 12.42
C GLY A 155 -1.88 -6.58 11.13
N TRP A 156 -1.16 -6.70 10.02
CA TRP A 156 -1.75 -6.80 8.68
C TRP A 156 -2.54 -8.10 8.44
N ASP A 157 -2.18 -9.19 9.09
CA ASP A 157 -2.89 -10.48 9.01
C ASP A 157 -4.33 -10.39 9.53
N ARG A 158 -4.55 -9.59 10.59
CA ARG A 158 -5.85 -9.43 11.24
C ARG A 158 -6.79 -8.47 10.50
N VAL A 159 -6.27 -7.74 9.52
CA VAL A 159 -7.03 -6.76 8.76
C VAL A 159 -7.71 -7.42 7.57
N SER A 160 -9.04 -7.43 7.59
CA SER A 160 -9.84 -7.89 6.46
C SER A 160 -9.86 -6.85 5.34
N ILE A 161 -8.97 -7.04 4.36
CA ILE A 161 -8.90 -6.30 3.08
C ILE A 161 -9.75 -6.98 2.03
#